data_AF-A0A554V307-F1
#
_entry.id   AF-A0A554V307-F1
#
_cell.length_a   1.000
_cell.length_b   1.000
_cell.length_c   1.000
_cell.angle_alpha   90.00
_cell.angle_beta   90.00
_cell.angle_gamma   90.00
#
_symmetry.space_group_name_H-M   'P 1'
#
loop_
_entity.id
_entity.type
_entity.pdbx_description
1 polymer ?
#
loop_
_entity_poly.entity_id
_entity_poly.type
_entity_poly.pdbx_seq_one_letter_code
_entity_poly.pdbx_strand_id
1 'polypeptide(L)' 'MNTQTLLQMKQLRLYGMHRAFSTTLEANHGNYTNDELIAYLLQSE' A
#
# COMPACT_ATOMS: atom_id res chain seq x y z
N MET A 1 3.95 9.79 4.99
CA MET A 1 3.16 8.66 5.54
C MET A 1 4.07 7.46 5.77
N ASN A 2 3.75 6.62 6.76
CA ASN A 2 4.68 5.82 7.56
C ASN A 2 5.56 4.82 6.77
N THR A 3 6.86 5.11 6.71
CA THR A 3 7.92 4.15 6.35
C THR A 3 7.87 2.89 7.22
N GLN A 4 7.35 3.01 8.44
CA GLN A 4 7.11 1.89 9.35
C GLN A 4 6.11 0.87 8.80
N THR A 5 5.03 1.32 8.14
CA THR A 5 4.01 0.43 7.56
C THR A 5 4.58 -0.41 6.41
N LEU A 6 5.39 0.20 5.54
CA LEU A 6 6.11 -0.52 4.48
C LEU A 6 7.08 -1.57 5.05
N LEU A 7 7.79 -1.22 6.13
CA LEU A 7 8.70 -2.13 6.80
C LEU A 7 7.97 -3.33 7.42
N GLN A 8 6.80 -3.09 8.01
CA GLN A 8 5.93 -4.14 8.55
C GLN A 8 5.39 -5.05 7.44
N MET A 9 4.92 -4.49 6.31
CA MET A 9 4.48 -5.29 5.15
C MET A 9 5.59 -6.19 4.62
N LYS A 10 6.83 -5.68 4.56
CA LYS A 10 8.01 -6.46 4.16
C LYS A 10 8.35 -7.58 5.15
N GLN A 11 8.24 -7.32 6.45
CA GLN A 11 8.44 -8.33 7.50
C GLN A 11 7.36 -9.43 7.46
N LEU A 12 6.12 -9.05 7.15
CA LEU A 12 4.98 -9.96 6.99
C LEU A 12 4.93 -10.65 5.62
N ARG A 13 5.89 -10.36 4.71
CA ARG A 13 6.00 -10.92 3.36
C ARG A 13 4.82 -10.58 2.44
N LEU A 14 4.12 -9.48 2.70
CA LEU A 14 3.02 -8.92 1.89
C LEU A 14 3.60 -8.13 0.71
N TYR A 15 4.28 -8.82 -0.21
CA TYR A 15 5.02 -8.17 -1.28
C TYR A 15 4.12 -7.52 -2.35
N GLY A 16 2.90 -8.05 -2.56
CA GLY A 16 1.91 -7.47 -3.45
C GLY A 16 1.41 -6.13 -2.92
N MET A 17 0.99 -6.10 -1.65
CA MET A 17 0.61 -4.88 -0.95
C MET A 17 1.76 -3.88 -0.87
N HIS A 18 2.99 -4.34 -0.58
CA HIS A 18 4.15 -3.45 -0.50
C HIS A 18 4.39 -2.73 -1.84
N ARG A 19 4.33 -3.45 -2.97
CA ARG A 19 4.50 -2.87 -4.30
C ARG A 19 3.35 -1.93 -4.65
N ALA A 20 2.11 -2.33 -4.37
CA ALA A 20 0.92 -1.52 -4.63
C ALA A 20 0.94 -0.23 -3.81
N PHE A 21 1.27 -0.32 -2.52
CA PHE A 21 1.40 0.81 -1.60
C PHE A 21 2.51 1.76 -2.03
N SER A 22 3.71 1.23 -2.35
CA SER A 22 4.81 2.04 -2.88
C SER A 22 4.41 2.76 -4.16
N THR A 23 3.74 2.06 -5.09
CA THR A 23 3.28 2.64 -6.36
C THR A 23 2.24 3.74 -6.13
N THR A 24 1.27 3.54 -5.24
CA THR A 24 0.27 4.59 -4.90
C THR A 24 0.91 5.79 -4.20
N LEU A 25 1.92 5.56 -3.35
CA LEU A 25 2.62 6.59 -2.61
C LEU A 25 3.52 7.44 -3.53
N GLU A 26 4.21 6.79 -4.48
CA GLU A 26 5.06 7.45 -5.48
C GLU A 26 4.24 8.13 -6.57
N ALA A 27 3.10 7.56 -6.96
CA ALA A 27 2.24 8.12 -7.99
C ALA A 27 1.53 9.41 -7.57
N ASN A 28 1.56 9.77 -6.27
CA ASN A 28 0.88 10.96 -5.71
C ASN A 28 -0.58 11.08 -6.17
N HIS A 29 -1.17 9.95 -6.55
CA HIS A 29 -2.40 9.88 -7.33
C HIS A 29 -3.53 9.48 -6.40
N GLY A 30 -4.49 10.38 -6.28
CA GLY A 30 -5.84 10.07 -5.85
C GLY A 30 -6.07 10.34 -4.38
N ASN A 31 -7.05 11.18 -4.11
CA ASN A 31 -7.74 11.28 -2.84
C ASN A 31 -8.48 9.95 -2.57
N TYR A 32 -7.76 8.85 -2.40
CA TYR A 32 -8.35 7.61 -1.98
C TYR A 32 -8.88 7.80 -0.57
N THR A 33 -10.15 7.47 -0.38
CA THR A 33 -10.67 7.22 0.96
C THR A 33 -9.97 5.98 1.53
N ASN A 34 -9.96 5.87 2.86
CA ASN A 34 -9.30 4.74 3.53
C ASN A 34 -9.82 3.39 3.02
N ASP A 35 -11.12 3.28 2.76
CA ASP A 35 -11.74 2.06 2.24
C ASP A 35 -11.28 1.72 0.81
N GLU A 36 -11.18 2.71 -0.07
CA GLU A 36 -10.69 2.50 -1.45
C GLU A 36 -9.22 2.07 -1.47
N LEU A 37 -8.40 2.65 -0.59
CA LEU A 37 -7.01 2.25 -0.45
C LEU A 37 -6.89 0.80 0.05
N ILE A 38 -7.69 0.42 1.05
CA ILE A 38 -7.69 -0.95 1.57
C ILE A 38 -8.15 -1.94 0.49
N ALA A 39 -9.21 -1.63 -0.26
CA ALA A 39 -9.69 -2.46 -1.35
C ALA A 39 -8.64 -2.63 -2.46
N TYR A 40 -7.95 -1.55 -2.83
CA TYR A 40 -6.86 -1.58 -3.80
C TYR A 40 -5.67 -2.44 -3.34
N LEU A 41 -5.26 -2.29 -2.07
CA LEU A 41 -4.19 -3.09 -1.49
C LEU A 41 -4.56 -4.58 -1.42
N LEU A 42 -5.81 -4.89 -1.06
CA LEU A 42 -6.31 -6.26 -1.00
C LEU A 42 -6.37 -6.92 -2.38
N GLN A 43 -6.77 -6.17 -3.41
CA GLN A 43 -6.78 -6.61 -4.81
C GLN A 43 -5.38 -6.87 -5.38
N SER A 44 -4.35 -6.29 -4.75
CA SER A 44 -2.97 -6.31 -5.26
C SER A 44 -2.07 -7.38 -4.64
N GLU A 45 -2.59 -8.17 -3.69
CA GLU A 45 -1.98 -9.45 -3.29
C GLU A 45 -2.26 -10.55 -4.31
#